data_AF-A0AAU2DAC9-F1
#
_entry.id   AF-A0AAU2DAC9-F1
#
_cell.length_a   1.000
_cell.length_b   1.000
_cell.length_c   1.000
_cell.angle_alpha   90.00
_cell.angle_beta   90.00
_cell.angle_gamma   90.00
#
_symmetry.space_group_name_H-M   'P 1'
#
loop_
_entity.id
_entity.type
_entity.pdbx_description
1 polymer ?
#
loop_
_entity_poly.entity_id
_entity_poly.type
_entity_poly.pdbx_seq_one_letter_code
_entity_poly.pdbx_strand_id
1 'polypeptide(L)'
;MVCVVGNRARAAIMQSQRITGLTPGVIAEFVAEIGPLWHERHQAGLASRPRSRAVGAGAKHKLVFVDRLLATLVHLRHGATHDVLACWFGVDRSTITRAIGEVRPLLAMRGCTVAPDVRLRTLAEVVDHLAASGQSGIMDGTEIRVRRPAAGRKDREKFISGKNKQNAVKSMVVTDADGRLLFCSPAEPASCADITHARQLGLVKLLTDEPFVEILADAGYQGLGAQTGGRVVTPPHRKFKKNAPDWYEEMHERQRKAHSSRRIRVEHGIAHLKNWRVLARHHGRREHMTYIIQAVAGLLSHQQTATLATDCHV
;
A
#
# COMPACT_ATOMS: atom_id res chain seq x y z
N MET A 1 33.89 -18.25 5.22
CA MET A 1 33.29 -18.62 3.93
C MET A 1 31.81 -18.24 3.99
N VAL A 2 31.42 -17.11 3.41
CA VAL A 2 30.05 -16.57 3.53
C VAL A 2 29.22 -17.12 2.39
N CYS A 3 28.30 -18.03 2.70
CA CYS A 3 27.38 -18.61 1.72
C CYS A 3 26.31 -17.57 1.38
N VAL A 4 26.62 -16.64 0.47
CA VAL A 4 25.57 -15.85 -0.21
C VAL A 4 24.62 -16.86 -0.86
N VAL A 5 23.30 -16.64 -0.76
CA VAL A 5 22.26 -17.51 -1.33
C VAL A 5 22.75 -18.18 -2.61
N GLY A 6 22.98 -19.49 -2.55
CA GLY A 6 23.40 -20.26 -3.73
C GLY A 6 22.36 -20.14 -4.83
N ASN A 7 22.78 -20.21 -6.09
CA ASN A 7 21.90 -20.03 -7.26
C ASN A 7 20.61 -20.87 -7.19
N ARG A 8 20.65 -22.06 -6.59
CA ARG A 8 19.48 -22.93 -6.36
C ARG A 8 18.44 -22.31 -5.42
N ALA A 9 18.87 -21.75 -4.28
CA ALA A 9 17.95 -21.12 -3.32
C ALA A 9 17.35 -19.83 -3.89
N ARG A 10 18.12 -19.05 -4.66
CA ARG A 10 17.61 -17.88 -5.39
C ARG A 10 16.51 -18.28 -6.37
N ALA A 11 16.78 -19.30 -7.20
CA ALA A 11 15.81 -19.80 -8.18
C ALA A 11 14.52 -20.29 -7.49
N ALA A 12 14.64 -21.03 -6.38
CA ALA A 12 13.48 -21.49 -5.61
C ALA A 12 12.62 -20.35 -5.06
N ILE A 13 13.25 -19.28 -4.55
CA ILE A 13 12.52 -18.08 -4.09
C ILE A 13 11.81 -17.40 -5.27
N MET A 14 12.53 -17.19 -6.39
CA MET A 14 11.98 -16.53 -7.58
C MET A 14 10.80 -17.29 -8.19
N GLN A 15 10.86 -18.62 -8.21
CA GLN A 15 9.83 -19.47 -8.79
C GLN A 15 8.56 -19.57 -7.92
N SER A 16 8.63 -19.19 -6.64
CA SER A 16 7.53 -19.37 -5.70
C SER A 16 6.77 -18.07 -5.43
N GLN A 17 5.65 -17.88 -6.11
CA GLN A 17 4.72 -16.78 -5.85
C GLN A 17 4.22 -16.77 -4.40
N ARG A 18 4.13 -17.92 -3.74
CA ARG A 18 3.73 -17.97 -2.32
C ARG A 18 4.74 -17.29 -1.40
N ILE A 19 6.03 -17.31 -1.78
CA ILE A 19 7.14 -16.73 -1.02
C ILE A 19 7.30 -15.22 -1.28
N THR A 20 7.18 -14.79 -2.52
CA THR A 20 7.42 -13.39 -2.92
C THR A 20 6.14 -12.57 -3.01
N GLY A 21 4.99 -13.22 -3.17
CA GLY A 21 3.72 -12.61 -3.54
C GLY A 21 3.56 -12.36 -5.05
N LEU A 22 4.60 -12.63 -5.86
CA LEU A 22 4.69 -12.25 -7.27
C LEU A 22 5.07 -13.42 -8.17
N THR A 23 4.56 -13.45 -9.41
CA THR A 23 4.99 -14.43 -10.41
C THR A 23 6.44 -14.18 -10.86
N PRO A 24 7.13 -15.19 -11.42
CA PRO A 24 8.51 -15.01 -11.91
C PRO A 24 8.64 -13.94 -12.98
N GLY A 25 7.65 -13.83 -13.89
CA GLY A 25 7.61 -12.79 -14.92
C GLY A 25 7.55 -11.39 -14.33
N VAL A 26 6.65 -11.18 -13.36
CA VAL A 26 6.55 -9.91 -12.63
C VAL A 26 7.87 -9.58 -11.91
N ILE A 27 8.53 -10.56 -11.28
CA ILE A 27 9.83 -10.33 -10.64
C ILE A 27 10.89 -9.91 -11.67
N ALA A 28 10.90 -10.52 -12.86
CA ALA A 28 11.83 -10.16 -13.92
C ALA A 28 11.62 -8.71 -14.39
N GLU A 29 10.37 -8.27 -14.56
CA GLU A 29 10.04 -6.87 -14.86
C GLU A 29 10.54 -5.92 -13.77
N PHE A 30 10.32 -6.24 -12.50
CA PHE A 30 10.86 -5.45 -11.38
C PHE A 30 12.40 -5.39 -11.38
N VAL A 31 13.07 -6.49 -11.77
CA VAL A 31 14.53 -6.49 -11.89
C VAL A 31 15.00 -5.58 -13.01
N ALA A 32 14.36 -5.63 -14.18
CA ALA A 32 14.68 -4.81 -15.34
C ALA A 32 14.41 -3.31 -15.08
N GLU A 33 13.31 -2.99 -14.38
CA GLU A 33 12.90 -1.61 -14.12
C GLU A 33 13.66 -0.98 -12.94
N ILE A 34 13.76 -1.67 -11.80
CA ILE A 34 14.31 -1.10 -10.56
C ILE A 34 15.82 -1.30 -10.45
N GLY A 35 16.38 -2.32 -11.09
CA GLY A 35 17.82 -2.61 -11.06
C GLY A 35 18.70 -1.42 -11.47
N PRO A 36 18.45 -0.78 -12.63
CA PRO A 36 19.18 0.40 -13.07
C PRO A 36 19.05 1.57 -12.09
N LEU A 37 17.83 1.89 -11.64
CA LEU A 37 17.55 2.97 -10.69
C LEU A 37 18.29 2.79 -9.36
N TRP A 38 18.36 1.54 -8.87
CA TRP A 38 19.13 1.22 -7.68
C TRP A 38 20.63 1.45 -7.91
N HIS A 39 21.15 1.04 -9.07
CA HIS A 39 22.56 1.21 -9.41
C HIS A 39 22.93 2.69 -9.48
N GLU A 40 22.15 3.51 -10.19
CA GLU A 40 22.34 4.96 -10.28
C GLU A 40 22.33 5.63 -8.89
N ARG A 41 21.31 5.33 -8.07
CA ARG A 41 21.22 5.87 -6.70
C ARG A 41 22.40 5.44 -5.83
N HIS A 42 22.87 4.20 -6.01
CA HIS A 42 24.04 3.71 -5.29
C HIS A 42 25.31 4.49 -5.70
N GLN A 43 25.54 4.70 -6.99
CA GLN A 43 26.69 5.45 -7.50
C GLN A 43 26.64 6.92 -7.05
N ALA A 44 25.49 7.58 -7.17
CA ALA A 44 25.31 8.96 -6.69
C ALA A 44 25.57 9.07 -5.18
N GLY A 45 25.13 8.09 -4.39
CA GLY A 45 25.42 8.02 -2.95
C GLY A 45 26.91 7.82 -2.62
N LEU A 46 27.65 7.13 -3.48
CA LEU A 46 29.10 6.98 -3.35
C LEU A 46 29.85 8.28 -3.65
N ALA A 47 29.36 9.08 -4.60
CA ALA A 47 29.97 10.33 -5.06
C ALA A 47 29.68 11.55 -4.17
N SER A 48 28.53 11.57 -3.48
CA SER A 48 28.02 12.76 -2.76
C SER A 48 28.49 12.95 -1.31
N ARG A 49 29.17 11.97 -0.71
CA ARG A 49 29.63 12.07 0.69
C ARG A 49 31.07 12.59 0.76
N PRO A 50 31.40 13.56 1.65
CA PRO A 50 32.79 13.83 1.98
C PRO A 50 33.40 12.58 2.60
N ARG A 51 34.44 12.04 1.96
CA ARG A 51 35.04 10.74 2.32
C ARG A 51 36.50 10.91 2.71
N SER A 52 36.90 10.27 3.80
CA SER A 52 38.32 10.07 4.15
C SER A 52 38.99 8.93 3.35
N ARG A 53 38.24 8.15 2.56
CA ARG A 53 38.75 7.02 1.75
C ARG A 53 38.16 7.05 0.35
N ALA A 54 38.93 6.59 -0.65
CA ALA A 54 38.53 6.51 -2.05
C ALA A 54 37.15 5.85 -2.26
N VAL A 55 36.47 6.22 -3.33
CA VAL A 55 35.23 5.57 -3.78
C VAL A 55 35.52 4.08 -3.99
N GLY A 56 34.69 3.21 -3.41
CA GLY A 56 34.88 1.75 -3.47
C GLY A 56 35.75 1.14 -2.36
N ALA A 57 36.44 1.92 -1.52
CA ALA A 57 37.28 1.42 -0.42
C ALA A 57 36.50 0.91 0.83
N GLY A 58 35.17 0.74 0.70
CA GLY A 58 34.31 0.17 1.74
C GLY A 58 34.06 -1.33 1.53
N ALA A 59 33.41 -1.99 2.48
CA ALA A 59 33.01 -3.38 2.32
C ALA A 59 32.15 -3.57 1.06
N LYS A 60 32.55 -4.47 0.16
CA LYS A 60 31.80 -4.79 -1.05
C LYS A 60 30.40 -5.27 -0.67
N HIS A 61 29.41 -4.89 -1.47
CA HIS A 61 28.04 -5.37 -1.31
C HIS A 61 28.01 -6.90 -1.42
N LYS A 62 27.70 -7.58 -0.32
CA LYS A 62 27.58 -9.06 -0.27
C LYS A 62 26.38 -9.58 -1.07
N LEU A 63 25.37 -8.73 -1.30
CA LEU A 63 24.16 -9.07 -2.07
C LEU A 63 24.12 -8.26 -3.37
N VAL A 64 23.95 -8.97 -4.50
CA VAL A 64 23.55 -8.39 -5.78
C VAL A 64 22.12 -7.86 -5.71
N PHE A 65 21.72 -7.01 -6.67
CA PHE A 65 20.41 -6.36 -6.63
C PHE A 65 19.24 -7.36 -6.53
N VAL A 66 19.27 -8.44 -7.31
CA VAL A 66 18.21 -9.48 -7.28
C VAL A 66 18.02 -10.02 -5.87
N ASP A 67 19.09 -10.36 -5.15
CA ASP A 67 18.98 -10.88 -3.79
C ASP A 67 18.42 -9.83 -2.80
N ARG A 68 18.75 -8.54 -3.01
CA ARG A 68 18.17 -7.43 -2.22
C ARG A 68 16.68 -7.29 -2.46
N LEU A 69 16.26 -7.39 -3.72
CA LEU A 69 14.85 -7.36 -4.09
C LEU A 69 14.11 -8.54 -3.46
N LEU A 70 14.61 -9.77 -3.62
CA LEU A 70 13.98 -10.96 -3.05
C LEU A 70 13.89 -10.89 -1.52
N ALA A 71 14.95 -10.49 -0.82
CA ALA A 71 14.90 -10.29 0.63
C ALA A 71 13.83 -9.25 1.04
N THR A 72 13.68 -8.19 0.25
CA THR A 72 12.65 -7.16 0.47
C THR A 72 11.25 -7.69 0.22
N LEU A 73 11.03 -8.43 -0.87
CA LEU A 73 9.74 -9.05 -1.19
C LEU A 73 9.30 -10.03 -0.10
N VAL A 74 10.18 -10.93 0.34
CA VAL A 74 9.91 -11.87 1.44
C VAL A 74 9.59 -11.12 2.74
N HIS A 75 10.36 -10.07 3.06
CA HIS A 75 10.09 -9.24 4.24
C HIS A 75 8.68 -8.65 4.19
N LEU A 76 8.29 -8.04 3.07
CA LEU A 76 6.98 -7.41 2.91
C LEU A 76 5.86 -8.45 2.92
N ARG A 77 6.05 -9.57 2.21
CA ARG A 77 5.06 -10.63 2.05
C ARG A 77 4.77 -11.34 3.37
N HIS A 78 5.81 -11.70 4.10
CA HIS A 78 5.69 -12.56 5.28
C HIS A 78 5.89 -11.84 6.62
N GLY A 79 6.34 -10.60 6.62
CA GLY A 79 6.75 -9.91 7.85
C GLY A 79 7.99 -10.56 8.47
N ALA A 80 8.80 -11.28 7.69
CA ALA A 80 9.99 -11.97 8.17
C ALA A 80 10.97 -10.98 8.81
N THR A 81 11.53 -11.31 9.97
CA THR A 81 12.49 -10.43 10.64
C THR A 81 13.77 -10.34 9.82
N HIS A 82 14.50 -9.23 9.96
CA HIS A 82 15.77 -9.06 9.28
C HIS A 82 16.80 -10.12 9.70
N ASP A 83 16.67 -10.67 10.92
CA ASP A 83 17.52 -11.74 11.45
C ASP A 83 17.24 -13.08 10.76
N VAL A 84 15.97 -13.43 10.55
CA VAL A 84 15.59 -14.64 9.78
C VAL A 84 16.10 -14.54 8.35
N LEU A 85 15.92 -13.38 7.71
CA LEU A 85 16.43 -13.13 6.36
C LEU A 85 17.96 -13.15 6.31
N ALA A 86 18.64 -12.67 7.35
CA ALA A 86 20.10 -12.71 7.44
C ALA A 86 20.62 -14.15 7.47
N CYS A 87 19.98 -15.01 8.28
CA CYS A 87 20.26 -16.44 8.28
C CYS A 87 19.99 -17.08 6.91
N TRP A 88 18.84 -16.77 6.30
CA TRP A 88 18.46 -17.37 5.02
C TRP A 88 19.39 -16.94 3.87
N PHE A 89 19.82 -15.68 3.88
CA PHE A 89 20.71 -15.13 2.85
C PHE A 89 22.20 -15.30 3.16
N GLY A 90 22.54 -15.86 4.33
CA GLY A 90 23.91 -16.07 4.78
C GLY A 90 24.71 -14.77 4.91
N VAL A 91 24.07 -13.67 5.33
CA VAL A 91 24.70 -12.34 5.50
C VAL A 91 24.39 -11.74 6.86
N ASP A 92 25.04 -10.65 7.21
CA ASP A 92 24.74 -9.93 8.45
C ASP A 92 23.36 -9.27 8.41
N ARG A 93 22.67 -9.21 9.55
CA ARG A 93 21.40 -8.48 9.73
C ARG A 93 21.45 -7.03 9.23
N SER A 94 22.60 -6.36 9.41
CA SER A 94 22.82 -5.00 8.92
C SER A 94 22.81 -4.91 7.39
N THR A 95 23.24 -5.96 6.69
CA THR A 95 23.20 -6.08 5.22
C THR A 95 21.76 -6.18 4.73
N ILE A 96 20.92 -7.01 5.36
CA ILE A 96 19.49 -7.09 5.05
C ILE A 96 18.78 -5.77 5.34
N THR A 97 19.06 -5.16 6.50
CA THR A 97 18.46 -3.88 6.87
C THR A 97 18.76 -2.80 5.84
N ARG A 98 20.01 -2.76 5.34
CA ARG A 98 20.42 -1.85 4.28
C ARG A 98 19.73 -2.17 2.95
N ALA A 99 19.72 -3.44 2.54
CA ALA A 99 19.06 -3.90 1.32
C ALA A 99 17.58 -3.48 1.27
N ILE A 100 16.82 -3.78 2.32
CA ILE A 100 15.41 -3.40 2.45
C ILE A 100 15.26 -1.87 2.45
N GLY A 101 16.14 -1.15 3.14
CA GLY A 101 16.12 0.31 3.19
C GLY A 101 16.40 0.98 1.85
N GLU A 102 17.20 0.37 0.98
CA GLU A 102 17.51 0.86 -0.36
C GLU A 102 16.42 0.51 -1.39
N VAL A 103 15.87 -0.71 -1.34
CA VAL A 103 14.89 -1.19 -2.33
C VAL A 103 13.49 -0.67 -2.05
N ARG A 104 13.06 -0.62 -0.78
CA ARG A 104 11.68 -0.22 -0.43
C ARG A 104 11.26 1.14 -0.98
N PRO A 105 12.06 2.22 -0.91
CA PRO A 105 11.67 3.51 -1.49
C PRO A 105 11.48 3.44 -3.01
N LEU A 106 12.29 2.64 -3.72
CA LEU A 106 12.16 2.46 -5.16
C LEU A 106 10.83 1.78 -5.52
N LEU A 107 10.46 0.74 -4.76
CA LEU A 107 9.15 0.09 -4.90
C LEU A 107 7.99 1.05 -4.61
N ALA A 108 8.11 1.88 -3.58
CA ALA A 108 7.07 2.83 -3.19
C ALA A 108 6.82 3.93 -4.23
N MET A 109 7.88 4.44 -4.87
CA MET A 109 7.78 5.51 -5.87
C MET A 109 7.13 5.07 -7.18
N ARG A 110 7.04 3.76 -7.42
CA ARG A 110 6.47 3.21 -8.67
C ARG A 110 4.97 3.55 -8.80
N GLY A 111 4.23 3.57 -7.70
CA GLY A 111 2.77 3.72 -7.73
C GLY A 111 2.03 2.42 -8.10
N CYS A 112 0.71 2.48 -8.12
CA CYS A 112 -0.15 1.35 -8.47
C CYS A 112 -0.25 1.19 -9.99
N THR A 113 -0.10 -0.03 -10.48
CA THR A 113 -0.26 -0.31 -11.92
C THR A 113 -1.71 -0.62 -12.22
N VAL A 114 -2.29 0.05 -13.22
CA VAL A 114 -3.70 -0.13 -13.61
C VAL A 114 -3.85 -0.65 -15.04
N ALA A 115 -2.82 -0.46 -15.87
CA ALA A 115 -2.69 -1.02 -17.21
C ALA A 115 -1.18 -1.13 -17.53
N PRO A 116 -0.79 -1.82 -18.62
CA PRO A 116 0.59 -1.76 -19.12
C PRO A 116 1.04 -0.29 -19.23
N ASP A 117 2.20 0.02 -18.64
CA ASP A 117 2.82 1.35 -18.60
C ASP A 117 2.02 2.48 -17.91
N VAL A 118 0.81 2.22 -17.40
CA VAL A 118 0.01 3.21 -16.66
C VAL A 118 0.14 2.98 -15.16
N ARG A 119 0.65 4.01 -14.47
CA ARG A 119 0.89 3.98 -13.02
C ARG A 119 0.29 5.19 -12.32
N LEU A 120 -0.44 4.94 -11.25
CA LEU A 120 -1.06 5.95 -10.40
C LEU A 120 -0.28 6.09 -9.09
N ARG A 121 0.26 7.28 -8.83
CA ARG A 121 1.13 7.59 -7.68
C ARG A 121 0.45 8.54 -6.70
N THR A 122 -0.50 9.34 -7.19
CA THR A 122 -1.17 10.37 -6.42
C THR A 122 -2.68 10.19 -6.49
N LEU A 123 -3.40 10.78 -5.54
CA LEU A 123 -4.87 10.77 -5.56
C LEU A 123 -5.42 11.54 -6.77
N ALA A 124 -4.72 12.58 -7.24
CA ALA A 124 -5.08 13.32 -8.45
C ALA A 124 -5.07 12.38 -9.68
N GLU A 125 -3.98 11.65 -9.89
CA GLU A 125 -3.87 10.66 -10.98
C GLU A 125 -4.99 9.60 -10.93
N VAL A 126 -5.44 9.22 -9.73
CA VAL A 126 -6.57 8.29 -9.57
C VAL A 126 -7.89 8.91 -10.02
N VAL A 127 -8.16 10.15 -9.64
CA VAL A 127 -9.38 10.85 -10.05
C VAL A 127 -9.36 11.06 -11.57
N ASP A 128 -8.23 11.52 -12.13
CA ASP A 128 -8.06 11.69 -13.57
C ASP A 128 -8.26 10.37 -14.33
N HIS A 129 -7.72 9.27 -13.81
CA HIS A 129 -7.88 7.94 -14.40
C HIS A 129 -9.34 7.47 -14.39
N LEU A 130 -10.05 7.64 -13.27
CA LEU A 130 -11.47 7.29 -13.16
C LEU A 130 -12.35 8.17 -14.07
N ALA A 131 -12.03 9.47 -14.19
CA ALA A 131 -12.70 10.38 -15.11
C ALA A 131 -12.52 9.93 -16.56
N ALA A 132 -11.28 9.65 -16.96
CA ALA A 132 -10.95 9.22 -18.31
C ALA A 132 -11.56 7.86 -18.69
N SER A 133 -11.70 6.94 -17.72
CA SER A 133 -12.32 5.63 -17.96
C SER A 133 -13.85 5.61 -17.80
N GLY A 134 -14.45 6.70 -17.30
CA GLY A 134 -15.87 6.76 -16.97
C GLY A 134 -16.28 5.80 -15.84
N GLN A 135 -15.34 5.41 -14.99
CA GLN A 135 -15.56 4.44 -13.92
C GLN A 135 -15.72 5.12 -12.56
N SER A 136 -16.44 4.46 -11.66
CA SER A 136 -16.52 4.86 -10.25
C SER A 136 -15.40 4.21 -9.43
N GLY A 137 -14.89 4.94 -8.42
CA GLY A 137 -14.00 4.40 -7.41
C GLY A 137 -14.73 3.93 -6.16
N ILE A 138 -14.06 3.12 -5.33
CA ILE A 138 -14.51 2.78 -3.98
C ILE A 138 -13.39 3.12 -3.00
N MET A 139 -13.72 3.89 -1.96
CA MET A 139 -12.79 4.38 -0.96
C MET A 139 -13.11 3.81 0.42
N ASP A 140 -12.05 3.44 1.13
CA ASP A 140 -12.13 3.03 2.53
C ASP A 140 -10.83 3.30 3.31
N GLY A 141 -10.91 3.25 4.64
CA GLY A 141 -9.74 3.32 5.52
C GLY A 141 -9.24 1.94 5.92
N THR A 142 -7.93 1.76 6.05
CA THR A 142 -7.34 0.57 6.67
C THR A 142 -6.36 0.92 7.79
N GLU A 143 -6.48 0.26 8.95
CA GLU A 143 -5.59 0.45 10.10
C GLU A 143 -4.50 -0.62 10.16
N ILE A 144 -3.24 -0.22 10.33
CA ILE A 144 -2.08 -1.10 10.49
C ILE A 144 -1.54 -0.94 11.90
N ARG A 145 -1.50 -2.04 12.66
CA ARG A 145 -0.96 -2.04 14.03
C ARG A 145 0.53 -1.72 13.98
N VAL A 146 0.96 -0.74 14.77
CA VAL A 146 2.38 -0.39 14.91
C VAL A 146 2.80 -0.44 16.38
N ARG A 147 4.10 -0.53 16.64
CA ARG A 147 4.62 -0.53 18.02
C ARG A 147 4.18 0.73 18.78
N ARG A 148 3.64 0.52 19.98
CA ARG A 148 3.34 1.60 20.91
C ARG A 148 4.65 2.11 21.56
N PRO A 149 4.87 3.42 21.66
CA PRO A 149 5.98 3.97 22.43
C PRO A 149 5.98 3.49 23.89
N ALA A 150 7.17 3.46 24.49
CA ALA A 150 7.32 3.18 25.92
C ALA A 150 6.52 4.19 26.78
N ALA A 151 6.21 3.81 28.01
CA ALA A 151 5.57 4.70 28.97
C ALA A 151 6.38 5.99 29.18
N GLY A 152 5.69 7.12 29.42
CA GLY A 152 6.32 8.43 29.64
C GLY A 152 6.70 9.22 28.38
N ARG A 153 6.51 8.68 27.17
CA ARG A 153 6.72 9.44 25.92
C ARG A 153 5.52 10.31 25.58
N LYS A 154 5.77 11.60 25.27
CA LYS A 154 4.73 12.60 24.95
C LYS A 154 3.82 12.20 23.77
N ASP A 155 4.30 11.38 22.84
CA ASP A 155 3.58 10.94 21.64
C ASP A 155 2.89 9.58 21.78
N ARG A 156 2.80 9.03 22.99
CA ARG A 156 2.29 7.66 23.26
C ARG A 156 0.82 7.47 22.86
N GLU A 157 0.01 8.53 22.93
CA GLU A 157 -1.43 8.47 22.66
C GLU A 157 -1.80 8.93 21.25
N LYS A 158 -0.88 9.63 20.57
CA LYS A 158 -1.10 10.22 19.23
C LYS A 158 -1.61 9.21 18.20
N PHE A 159 -1.29 7.93 18.36
CA PHE A 159 -1.59 6.87 17.39
C PHE A 159 -2.67 5.90 17.86
N ILE A 160 -3.33 6.18 19.00
CA ILE A 160 -4.39 5.31 19.50
C ILE A 160 -5.65 5.56 18.68
N SER A 161 -6.12 4.52 17.98
CA SER A 161 -7.41 4.54 17.28
C SER A 161 -8.53 4.75 18.30
N GLY A 162 -9.40 5.72 18.04
CA GLY A 162 -10.55 6.01 18.89
C GLY A 162 -11.53 4.83 18.98
N LYS A 163 -11.72 4.11 17.85
CA LYS A 163 -12.64 2.98 17.68
C LYS A 163 -12.06 1.68 18.24
N ASN A 164 -10.86 1.34 17.80
CA ASN A 164 -10.25 0.04 18.13
C ASN A 164 -9.39 0.07 19.41
N LYS A 165 -9.14 1.26 19.98
CA LYS A 165 -8.25 1.49 21.14
C LYS A 165 -6.84 0.90 20.98
N GLN A 166 -6.42 0.68 19.74
CA GLN A 166 -5.13 0.09 19.39
C GLN A 166 -4.18 1.15 18.86
N ASN A 167 -2.88 0.98 19.10
CA ASN A 167 -1.84 1.85 18.55
C ASN A 167 -1.57 1.47 17.09
N ALA A 168 -1.98 2.33 16.17
CA ALA A 168 -1.97 2.06 14.74
C ALA A 168 -1.65 3.31 13.92
N VAL A 169 -1.25 3.07 12.67
CA VAL A 169 -1.38 4.06 11.60
C VAL A 169 -2.55 3.66 10.72
N LYS A 170 -3.07 4.59 9.94
CA LYS A 170 -4.10 4.34 8.93
C LYS A 170 -3.67 4.85 7.57
N SER A 171 -4.22 4.25 6.53
CA SER A 171 -4.08 4.70 5.15
C SER A 171 -5.45 4.63 4.48
N MET A 172 -5.73 5.62 3.65
CA MET A 172 -6.89 5.63 2.77
C MET A 172 -6.57 4.79 1.54
N VAL A 173 -7.47 3.88 1.23
CA VAL A 173 -7.39 2.96 0.10
C VAL A 173 -8.45 3.35 -0.91
N VAL A 174 -8.08 3.38 -2.20
CA VAL A 174 -9.02 3.53 -3.31
C VAL A 174 -8.87 2.34 -4.24
N THR A 175 -9.98 1.70 -4.59
CA THR A 175 -10.06 0.62 -5.58
C THR A 175 -10.98 1.02 -6.72
N ASP A 176 -10.89 0.27 -7.83
CA ASP A 176 -11.95 0.26 -8.83
C ASP A 176 -13.19 -0.50 -8.33
N ALA A 177 -14.20 -0.63 -9.20
CA ALA A 177 -15.43 -1.35 -8.91
C ALA A 177 -15.25 -2.86 -8.71
N ASP A 178 -14.14 -3.45 -9.18
CA ASP A 178 -13.82 -4.87 -9.01
C ASP A 178 -13.00 -5.16 -7.74
N GLY A 179 -12.52 -4.12 -7.07
CA GLY A 179 -11.68 -4.21 -5.87
C GLY A 179 -10.18 -4.25 -6.18
N ARG A 180 -9.77 -3.91 -7.40
CA ARG A 180 -8.35 -3.77 -7.78
C ARG A 180 -7.81 -2.46 -7.25
N LEU A 181 -6.57 -2.50 -6.77
CA LEU A 181 -6.01 -1.39 -6.02
C LEU A 181 -5.56 -0.26 -6.94
N LEU A 182 -6.12 0.94 -6.77
CA LEU A 182 -5.73 2.15 -7.50
C LEU A 182 -4.75 2.99 -6.69
N PHE A 183 -4.91 3.04 -5.37
CA PHE A 183 -4.09 3.90 -4.50
C PHE A 183 -4.15 3.51 -3.03
N CYS A 184 -3.02 3.75 -2.34
CA CYS A 184 -2.96 3.85 -0.89
C CYS A 184 -2.27 5.16 -0.51
N SER A 185 -2.90 5.93 0.38
CA SER A 185 -2.34 7.18 0.87
C SER A 185 -1.10 6.97 1.75
N PRO A 186 -0.30 8.03 1.98
CA PRO A 186 0.64 8.07 3.09
C PRO A 186 -0.01 7.67 4.42
N ALA A 187 0.82 7.16 5.34
CA ALA A 187 0.38 6.70 6.64
C ALA A 187 0.10 7.90 7.57
N GLU A 188 -1.11 7.98 8.10
CA GLU A 188 -1.51 8.93 9.13
C GLU A 188 -1.70 8.24 10.49
N PRO A 189 -1.61 8.95 11.63
CA PRO A 189 -1.96 8.39 12.93
C PRO A 189 -3.40 7.87 12.94
N ALA A 190 -3.65 6.71 13.55
CA ALA A 190 -4.99 6.12 13.58
C ALA A 190 -6.03 6.93 14.40
N SER A 191 -5.58 7.94 15.15
CA SER A 191 -6.44 8.91 15.83
C SER A 191 -7.08 9.93 14.88
N CYS A 192 -6.49 10.15 13.69
CA CYS A 192 -7.06 11.02 12.67
C CYS A 192 -8.35 10.39 12.12
N ALA A 193 -9.45 11.15 12.06
CA ALA A 193 -10.69 10.67 11.45
C ALA A 193 -10.50 10.46 9.93
N ASP A 194 -11.08 9.39 9.38
CA ASP A 194 -10.86 9.03 7.97
C ASP A 194 -11.32 10.13 7.00
N ILE A 195 -12.45 10.79 7.32
CA ILE A 195 -12.93 11.96 6.59
C ILE A 195 -11.94 13.14 6.62
N THR A 196 -11.24 13.35 7.74
CA THR A 196 -10.24 14.42 7.86
C THR A 196 -9.02 14.09 7.01
N HIS A 197 -8.58 12.84 7.01
CA HIS A 197 -7.48 12.40 6.15
C HIS A 197 -7.82 12.57 4.67
N ALA A 198 -9.03 12.20 4.23
CA ALA A 198 -9.48 12.43 2.85
C ALA A 198 -9.46 13.93 2.47
N ARG A 199 -9.87 14.82 3.39
CA ARG A 199 -9.78 16.27 3.19
C ARG A 199 -8.33 16.76 3.06
N GLN A 200 -7.43 16.27 3.93
CA GLN A 200 -6.01 16.62 3.90
C GLN A 200 -5.33 16.18 2.61
N LEU A 201 -5.77 15.07 2.01
CA LEU A 201 -5.32 14.62 0.69
C LEU A 201 -5.90 15.42 -0.47
N GLY A 202 -6.75 16.42 -0.20
CA GLY A 202 -7.34 17.29 -1.22
C GLY A 202 -8.52 16.69 -1.98
N LEU A 203 -9.08 15.56 -1.52
CA LEU A 203 -10.14 14.83 -2.25
C LEU A 203 -11.33 15.71 -2.65
N VAL A 204 -11.74 16.62 -1.76
CA VAL A 204 -12.86 17.54 -2.02
C VAL A 204 -12.58 18.43 -3.23
N LYS A 205 -11.36 18.96 -3.32
CA LYS A 205 -10.95 19.83 -4.43
C LYS A 205 -10.88 19.02 -5.72
N LEU A 206 -10.19 17.88 -5.70
CA LEU A 206 -10.03 17.01 -6.88
C LEU A 206 -11.38 16.61 -7.48
N LEU A 207 -12.33 16.20 -6.64
CA LEU A 207 -13.67 15.84 -7.13
C LEU A 207 -14.49 17.06 -7.52
N THR A 208 -14.22 18.26 -7.01
CA THR A 208 -14.89 19.49 -7.47
C THR A 208 -14.54 19.79 -8.92
N ASP A 209 -13.26 19.63 -9.25
CA ASP A 209 -12.68 19.93 -10.56
C ASP A 209 -13.06 18.89 -11.63
N GLU A 210 -13.34 17.64 -11.24
CA GLU A 210 -13.72 16.53 -12.13
C GLU A 210 -15.19 16.10 -11.94
N PRO A 211 -16.15 16.65 -12.70
CA PRO A 211 -17.56 16.58 -12.33
C PRO A 211 -18.24 15.21 -12.49
N PHE A 212 -17.60 14.27 -13.20
CA PHE A 212 -18.19 12.99 -13.58
C PHE A 212 -17.69 11.79 -12.76
N VAL A 213 -16.79 12.01 -11.79
CA VAL A 213 -16.22 10.92 -10.98
C VAL A 213 -17.06 10.69 -9.72
N GLU A 214 -17.54 9.46 -9.55
CA GLU A 214 -18.16 9.02 -8.30
C GLU A 214 -17.20 8.14 -7.48
N ILE A 215 -17.16 8.38 -6.16
CA ILE A 215 -16.42 7.55 -5.20
C ILE A 215 -17.37 7.06 -4.12
N LEU A 216 -17.56 5.74 -4.03
CA LEU A 216 -18.34 5.13 -2.96
C LEU A 216 -17.52 5.07 -1.67
N ALA A 217 -18.10 5.45 -0.54
CA ALA A 217 -17.43 5.46 0.76
C ALA A 217 -18.36 5.03 1.90
N ASP A 218 -17.82 4.67 3.07
CA ASP A 218 -18.64 4.31 4.23
C ASP A 218 -19.36 5.51 4.86
N ALA A 219 -20.17 5.23 5.88
CA ALA A 219 -20.88 6.26 6.62
C ALA A 219 -19.95 7.25 7.36
N GLY A 220 -18.71 6.88 7.66
CA GLY A 220 -17.70 7.74 8.26
C GLY A 220 -17.29 8.91 7.35
N TYR A 221 -17.58 8.83 6.06
CA TYR A 221 -17.32 9.89 5.07
C TYR A 221 -18.55 10.74 4.72
N GLN A 222 -19.70 10.57 5.42
CA GLN A 222 -20.98 11.22 5.05
C GLN A 222 -20.88 12.73 4.79
N GLY A 223 -20.06 13.46 5.55
CA GLY A 223 -19.87 14.89 5.37
C GLY A 223 -19.22 15.31 4.04
N LEU A 224 -18.63 14.38 3.29
CA LEU A 224 -18.01 14.66 1.99
C LEU A 224 -19.03 14.76 0.85
N GLY A 225 -20.18 14.07 0.95
CA GLY A 225 -21.18 14.10 -0.12
C GLY A 225 -21.63 15.53 -0.44
N ALA A 226 -21.99 16.31 0.58
CA ALA A 226 -22.35 17.72 0.41
C ALA A 226 -21.18 18.59 -0.10
N GLN A 227 -19.95 18.33 0.35
CA GLN A 227 -18.75 19.09 -0.03
C GLN A 227 -18.31 18.81 -1.47
N THR A 228 -18.73 17.69 -2.04
CA THR A 228 -18.31 17.22 -3.37
C THR A 228 -19.47 17.20 -4.37
N GLY A 229 -20.59 17.87 -4.07
CA GLY A 229 -21.75 17.90 -4.97
C GLY A 229 -22.39 16.52 -5.21
N GLY A 230 -22.29 15.60 -4.25
CA GLY A 230 -22.82 14.24 -4.34
C GLY A 230 -21.84 13.19 -4.86
N ARG A 231 -20.63 13.59 -5.27
CA ARG A 231 -19.63 12.69 -5.89
C ARG A 231 -19.06 11.66 -4.91
N VAL A 232 -18.93 12.01 -3.63
CA VAL A 232 -18.69 11.00 -2.58
C VAL A 232 -20.02 10.41 -2.13
N VAL A 233 -20.29 9.17 -2.56
CA VAL A 233 -21.55 8.47 -2.31
C VAL A 233 -21.44 7.59 -1.06
N THR A 234 -22.17 7.97 -0.02
CA THR A 234 -22.23 7.23 1.25
C THR A 234 -23.61 6.59 1.46
N PRO A 235 -23.76 5.63 2.39
CA PRO A 235 -25.06 5.04 2.67
C PRO A 235 -26.12 6.10 3.05
N PRO A 236 -27.40 5.88 2.74
CA PRO A 236 -28.46 6.87 2.98
C PRO A 236 -28.54 7.24 4.46
N HIS A 237 -28.63 8.55 4.73
CA HIS A 237 -28.81 9.06 6.08
C HIS A 237 -30.18 8.64 6.63
N ARG A 238 -30.20 8.18 7.89
CA ARG A 238 -31.45 7.79 8.54
C ARG A 238 -32.24 9.05 8.90
N LYS A 239 -33.39 9.25 8.25
CA LYS A 239 -34.28 10.41 8.43
C LYS A 239 -34.99 10.37 9.79
N PHE A 240 -35.44 9.18 10.20
CA PHE A 240 -36.16 8.98 11.47
C PHE A 240 -35.23 8.42 12.54
N LYS A 241 -35.15 9.10 13.69
CA LYS A 241 -34.34 8.63 14.84
C LYS A 241 -35.08 7.58 15.69
N LYS A 242 -36.42 7.64 15.75
CA LYS A 242 -37.32 6.72 16.46
C LYS A 242 -38.63 6.59 15.67
N ASN A 243 -39.36 5.49 15.87
CA ASN A 243 -40.69 5.24 15.34
C ASN A 243 -40.81 5.52 13.83
N ALA A 244 -39.86 4.99 13.06
CA ALA A 244 -39.95 5.08 11.61
C ALA A 244 -41.09 4.18 11.11
N PRO A 245 -41.86 4.59 10.10
CA PRO A 245 -42.81 3.69 9.46
C PRO A 245 -42.11 2.45 8.88
N ASP A 246 -42.75 1.29 8.92
CA ASP A 246 -42.16 0.02 8.45
C ASP A 246 -41.67 0.10 6.99
N TRP A 247 -42.47 0.73 6.10
CA TRP A 247 -42.09 0.94 4.70
C TRP A 247 -40.77 1.71 4.55
N TYR A 248 -40.47 2.63 5.48
CA TYR A 248 -39.23 3.40 5.47
C TYR A 248 -38.05 2.55 5.93
N GLU A 249 -38.26 1.71 6.95
CA GLU A 249 -37.21 0.80 7.45
C GLU A 249 -36.81 -0.20 6.36
N GLU A 250 -37.78 -0.80 5.68
CA GLU A 250 -37.54 -1.70 4.55
C GLU A 250 -36.79 -1.02 3.41
N MET A 251 -37.22 0.19 3.01
CA MET A 251 -36.56 0.96 1.96
C MET A 251 -35.12 1.34 2.36
N HIS A 252 -34.92 1.84 3.58
CA HIS A 252 -33.60 2.22 4.09
C HIS A 252 -32.66 1.03 4.17
N GLU A 253 -33.15 -0.11 4.65
CA GLU A 253 -32.37 -1.34 4.72
C GLU A 253 -32.00 -1.83 3.32
N ARG A 254 -32.94 -1.83 2.37
CA ARG A 254 -32.67 -2.21 0.97
C ARG A 254 -31.58 -1.33 0.34
N GLN A 255 -31.68 -0.01 0.51
CA GLN A 255 -30.68 0.94 -0.01
C GLN A 255 -29.31 0.76 0.67
N ARG A 256 -29.27 0.57 2.00
CA ARG A 256 -28.00 0.27 2.70
C ARG A 256 -27.39 -1.06 2.25
N LYS A 257 -28.19 -2.12 2.07
CA LYS A 257 -27.71 -3.41 1.58
C LYS A 257 -27.12 -3.27 0.18
N ALA A 258 -27.80 -2.56 -0.72
CA ALA A 258 -27.29 -2.28 -2.07
C ALA A 258 -25.99 -1.45 -2.07
N HIS A 259 -25.88 -0.46 -1.18
CA HIS A 259 -24.63 0.30 -1.03
C HIS A 259 -23.50 -0.60 -0.50
N SER A 260 -23.76 -1.36 0.57
CA SER A 260 -22.80 -2.28 1.17
C SER A 260 -22.33 -3.37 0.20
N SER A 261 -23.22 -3.90 -0.65
CA SER A 261 -22.87 -4.93 -1.63
C SER A 261 -21.97 -4.41 -2.75
N ARG A 262 -22.10 -3.13 -3.13
CA ARG A 262 -21.14 -2.49 -4.05
C ARG A 262 -19.81 -2.26 -3.35
N ARG A 263 -19.85 -1.80 -2.09
CA ARG A 263 -18.65 -1.44 -1.33
C ARG A 263 -17.78 -2.64 -0.94
N ILE A 264 -18.33 -3.84 -0.80
CA ILE A 264 -17.58 -5.06 -0.38
C ILE A 264 -16.30 -5.31 -1.20
N ARG A 265 -16.25 -4.82 -2.44
CA ARG A 265 -15.10 -4.92 -3.34
C ARG A 265 -13.85 -4.22 -2.79
N VAL A 266 -13.99 -3.07 -2.14
CA VAL A 266 -12.84 -2.41 -1.47
C VAL A 266 -12.34 -3.22 -0.29
N GLU A 267 -13.24 -3.92 0.42
CA GLU A 267 -12.87 -4.79 1.55
C GLU A 267 -12.08 -6.00 1.05
N HIS A 268 -12.43 -6.57 -0.11
CA HIS A 268 -11.61 -7.58 -0.77
C HIS A 268 -10.23 -7.04 -1.17
N GLY A 269 -10.17 -5.83 -1.76
CA GLY A 269 -8.90 -5.16 -2.08
C GLY A 269 -8.01 -4.96 -0.85
N ILE A 270 -8.60 -4.49 0.26
CA ILE A 270 -7.93 -4.34 1.55
C ILE A 270 -7.51 -5.71 2.11
N ALA A 271 -8.31 -6.75 1.96
CA ALA A 271 -7.93 -8.10 2.38
C ALA A 271 -6.70 -8.60 1.62
N HIS A 272 -6.64 -8.41 0.29
CA HIS A 272 -5.45 -8.71 -0.51
C HIS A 272 -4.24 -7.88 -0.07
N LEU A 273 -4.43 -6.60 0.23
CA LEU A 273 -3.39 -5.74 0.79
C LEU A 273 -2.88 -6.28 2.13
N LYS A 274 -3.79 -6.70 3.03
CA LYS A 274 -3.48 -7.24 4.37
C LYS A 274 -2.89 -8.64 4.36
N ASN A 275 -3.05 -9.40 3.28
CA ASN A 275 -2.33 -10.65 3.06
C ASN A 275 -0.81 -10.45 2.94
N TRP A 276 -0.34 -9.23 2.68
CA TRP A 276 1.05 -8.85 2.90
C TRP A 276 1.28 -8.60 4.39
N ARG A 277 1.87 -9.59 5.06
CA ARG A 277 1.86 -9.70 6.52
C ARG A 277 2.58 -8.54 7.23
N VAL A 278 3.45 -7.79 6.54
CA VAL A 278 4.04 -6.56 7.07
C VAL A 278 2.97 -5.51 7.43
N LEU A 279 1.81 -5.53 6.77
CA LEU A 279 0.68 -4.64 7.01
C LEU A 279 -0.32 -5.17 8.05
N ALA A 280 -0.21 -6.41 8.51
CA ALA A 280 -1.04 -6.93 9.59
C ALA A 280 -0.61 -6.36 10.95
N ARG A 281 0.71 -6.41 11.22
CA ARG A 281 1.34 -5.81 12.41
C ARG A 281 2.80 -5.46 12.10
N HIS A 282 3.12 -4.18 12.12
CA HIS A 282 4.48 -3.71 11.88
C HIS A 282 5.25 -3.52 13.18
N HIS A 283 6.31 -4.31 13.35
CA HIS A 283 7.19 -4.27 14.51
C HIS A 283 8.38 -3.31 14.34
N GLY A 284 8.62 -2.83 13.12
CA GLY A 284 9.73 -1.94 12.81
C GLY A 284 9.47 -0.48 13.16
N ARG A 285 10.33 0.39 12.62
CA ARG A 285 10.16 1.84 12.75
C ARG A 285 8.96 2.31 11.92
N ARG A 286 8.10 3.11 12.54
CA ARG A 286 6.85 3.59 11.92
C ARG A 286 7.06 4.69 10.90
N GLU A 287 8.18 5.43 10.92
CA GLU A 287 8.49 6.43 9.90
C GLU A 287 8.58 5.84 8.48
N HIS A 288 8.76 4.52 8.37
CA HIS A 288 8.80 3.82 7.09
C HIS A 288 7.41 3.40 6.59
N MET A 289 6.34 3.61 7.35
CA MET A 289 5.04 3.01 7.04
C MET A 289 4.44 3.50 5.72
N THR A 290 4.57 4.78 5.40
CA THR A 290 4.20 5.32 4.09
C THR A 290 4.85 4.52 2.95
N TYR A 291 6.17 4.37 3.00
CA TYR A 291 6.90 3.61 1.97
C TYR A 291 6.52 2.12 1.94
N ILE A 292 6.27 1.50 3.09
CA ILE A 292 5.86 0.09 3.16
C ILE A 292 4.48 -0.09 2.51
N ILE A 293 3.52 0.77 2.86
CA ILE A 293 2.15 0.72 2.33
C ILE A 293 2.16 0.93 0.82
N GLN A 294 2.83 1.98 0.34
CA GLN A 294 2.89 2.31 -1.08
C GLN A 294 3.67 1.26 -1.89
N ALA A 295 4.75 0.70 -1.34
CA ALA A 295 5.46 -0.41 -1.99
C ALA A 295 4.55 -1.64 -2.13
N VAL A 296 3.87 -2.05 -1.06
CA VAL A 296 2.93 -3.18 -1.12
C VAL A 296 1.78 -2.91 -2.09
N ALA A 297 1.26 -1.68 -2.12
CA ALA A 297 0.21 -1.27 -3.05
C ALA A 297 0.65 -1.40 -4.52
N GLY A 298 1.85 -0.90 -4.84
CA GLY A 298 2.44 -1.03 -6.17
C GLY A 298 2.75 -2.47 -6.57
N LEU A 299 3.21 -3.30 -5.64
CA LEU A 299 3.44 -4.73 -5.87
C LEU A 299 2.13 -5.49 -6.14
N LEU A 300 1.10 -5.25 -5.33
CA LEU A 300 -0.19 -5.93 -5.44
C LEU A 300 -0.92 -5.56 -6.73
N SER A 301 -1.06 -4.28 -7.02
CA SER A 301 -1.75 -3.79 -8.25
C SER A 301 -1.09 -4.29 -9.53
N HIS A 302 0.25 -4.35 -9.55
CA HIS A 302 0.98 -4.88 -10.69
C HIS A 302 0.79 -6.39 -10.86
N GLN A 303 0.80 -7.16 -9.77
CA GLN A 303 0.45 -8.58 -9.84
C GLN A 303 -1.00 -8.80 -10.31
N GLN A 304 -1.96 -7.98 -9.85
CA GLN A 304 -3.34 -8.05 -10.31
C GLN A 304 -3.44 -7.80 -11.82
N THR A 305 -2.74 -6.77 -12.33
CA THR A 305 -2.69 -6.45 -13.76
C THR A 305 -2.09 -7.60 -14.58
N ALA A 306 -0.99 -8.20 -14.10
CA ALA A 306 -0.34 -9.32 -14.79
C ALA A 306 -1.23 -10.57 -14.86
N THR A 307 -1.98 -10.87 -13.79
CA THR A 307 -2.94 -11.98 -13.79
C THR A 307 -4.03 -11.77 -14.85
N LEU A 308 -4.58 -10.56 -14.96
CA LEU A 308 -5.63 -10.25 -15.94
C LEU A 308 -5.14 -10.35 -17.38
N ALA A 309 -3.93 -9.88 -17.65
CA ALA A 309 -3.33 -10.02 -18.98
C ALA A 309 -3.20 -11.50 -19.38
N THR A 310 -2.90 -12.37 -18.42
CA THR A 310 -2.78 -13.81 -18.67
C THR A 310 -4.14 -14.45 -18.95
N ASP A 311 -5.19 -14.06 -18.22
CA ASP A 311 -6.55 -14.59 -18.38
C ASP A 311 -7.22 -14.17 -19.71
N CYS A 312 -6.83 -13.03 -20.29
CA CYS A 312 -7.32 -12.58 -21.61
C CYS A 312 -6.71 -13.33 -22.80
N HIS A 313 -5.68 -14.15 -22.59
CA HIS A 313 -4.98 -14.91 -23.63
C HIS A 313 -5.31 -16.42 -23.62
N VAL A 314 -6.31 -16.83 -22.84
CA VAL A 314 -6.86 -18.19 -22.76
C VAL A 314 -8.29 -18.19 -23.29
#